data_AF-A0AAE5IRN7-F1
#
_entry.id   AF-A0AAE5IRN7-F1
#
_cell.length_a   1.000
_cell.length_b   1.000
_cell.length_c   1.000
_cell.angle_alpha   90.00
_cell.angle_beta   90.00
_cell.angle_gamma   90.00
#
_symmetry.space_group_name_H-M   'P 1'
#
loop_
_entity.id
_entity.type
_entity.pdbx_description
1 polymer ?
#
loop_
_entity_poly.entity_id
_entity_poly.type
_entity_poly.pdbx_seq_one_letter_code
_entity_poly.pdbx_strand_id
1 'polypeptide(L)'
;MTSQKTPQTMKPATAAKKLGVYLQATPAEFQDGVVTRDELNAWQADAPEWLVTLRKEGPHPKDVVAAKLGVSIAGLARGGVDGALTTAQIEALLAEQPDWLVAERANLVAVRKEEKRIREQQAAKREQSNRRPRNAGPFKPSE
;
A
#
# COMPACT_ATOMS: atom_id res chain seq x y z
N MET A 1 5.40 26.57 27.99
CA MET A 1 4.02 26.60 27.48
C MET A 1 3.95 25.64 26.31
N THR A 2 3.29 24.50 26.48
CA THR A 2 3.11 23.52 25.41
C THR A 2 2.13 24.10 24.39
N SER A 3 2.66 24.43 23.21
CA SER A 3 1.86 24.87 22.06
C SER A 3 0.79 23.81 21.78
N GLN A 4 -0.49 24.17 21.90
CA GLN A 4 -1.61 23.32 21.52
C GLN A 4 -1.49 23.06 20.01
N LYS A 5 -0.94 21.90 19.64
CA LYS A 5 -0.89 21.47 18.25
C LYS A 5 -2.31 21.18 17.81
N THR A 6 -2.78 21.89 16.78
CA THR A 6 -4.04 21.56 16.10
C THR A 6 -4.01 20.08 15.73
N PRO A 7 -5.03 19.29 16.13
CA PRO A 7 -5.07 17.86 15.81
C PRO A 7 -5.07 17.71 14.29
N GLN A 8 -4.08 16.99 13.76
CA GLN A 8 -4.02 16.69 12.33
C GLN A 8 -5.07 15.63 12.02
N THR A 9 -6.11 16.03 11.31
CA THR A 9 -7.20 15.15 10.86
C THR A 9 -6.96 14.69 9.42
N MET A 10 -7.53 13.55 9.06
CA MET A 10 -7.54 13.05 7.69
C MET A 10 -8.89 12.45 7.33
N LYS A 11 -9.20 12.46 6.03
CA LYS A 11 -10.40 11.83 5.48
C LYS A 11 -10.38 10.32 5.75
N PRO A 12 -11.54 9.68 6.00
CA PRO A 12 -11.66 8.23 6.18
C PRO A 12 -11.02 7.40 5.08
N ALA A 13 -11.14 7.83 3.81
CA ALA A 13 -10.48 7.18 2.69
C ALA A 13 -8.94 7.10 2.86
N THR A 14 -8.33 8.17 3.37
CA THR A 14 -6.89 8.21 3.64
C THR A 14 -6.53 7.34 4.85
N ALA A 15 -7.37 7.35 5.90
CA ALA A 15 -7.19 6.52 7.07
C ALA A 15 -7.30 5.02 6.72
N ALA A 16 -8.34 4.61 6.00
CA ALA A 16 -8.54 3.25 5.51
C ALA A 16 -7.35 2.76 4.68
N LYS A 17 -6.84 3.61 3.77
CA LYS A 17 -5.63 3.30 2.99
C LYS A 17 -4.41 3.08 3.88
N LYS A 18 -4.21 3.89 4.92
CA LYS A 18 -3.11 3.72 5.88
C LYS A 18 -3.28 2.50 6.78
N LEU A 19 -4.52 2.09 7.06
CA LEU A 19 -4.84 0.90 7.84
C LEU A 19 -4.81 -0.39 7.01
N GLY A 20 -4.79 -0.26 5.68
CA GLY A 20 -4.79 -1.38 4.74
C GLY A 20 -6.16 -2.06 4.58
N VAL A 21 -7.26 -1.33 4.78
CA VAL A 21 -8.63 -1.88 4.72
C VAL A 21 -9.47 -1.22 3.65
N TYR A 22 -10.51 -1.94 3.20
CA TYR A 22 -11.45 -1.42 2.21
C TYR A 22 -12.51 -0.55 2.88
N LEU A 23 -12.54 0.74 2.53
CA LEU A 23 -13.38 1.76 3.19
C LEU A 23 -14.86 1.36 3.25
N GLN A 24 -15.42 0.83 2.15
CA GLN A 24 -16.86 0.53 2.10
C GLN A 24 -17.27 -0.63 3.01
N ALA A 25 -16.32 -1.40 3.53
CA ALA A 25 -16.56 -2.47 4.50
C ALA A 25 -16.30 -2.04 5.95
N THR A 26 -15.88 -0.79 6.19
CA THR A 26 -15.70 -0.24 7.54
C THR A 26 -17.04 0.20 8.15
N PRO A 27 -17.16 0.31 9.49
CA PRO A 27 -18.37 0.82 10.14
C PRO A 27 -18.76 2.23 9.68
N ALA A 28 -20.05 2.57 9.72
CA ALA A 28 -20.56 3.86 9.26
C ALA A 28 -19.92 5.04 10.01
N GLU A 29 -19.67 4.87 11.31
CA GLU A 29 -19.02 5.88 12.15
C GLU A 29 -17.60 6.20 11.67
N PHE A 30 -16.90 5.21 11.11
CA PHE A 30 -15.60 5.40 10.49
C PHE A 30 -15.72 6.07 9.11
N GLN A 31 -16.73 5.69 8.32
CA GLN A 31 -16.93 6.20 6.96
C GLN A 31 -17.34 7.68 6.93
N ASP A 32 -18.20 8.10 7.87
CA ASP A 32 -18.76 9.45 7.95
C ASP A 32 -17.91 10.40 8.81
N GLY A 33 -17.03 9.86 9.65
CA GLY A 33 -16.22 10.62 10.59
C GLY A 33 -14.99 11.29 10.00
N VAL A 34 -14.24 11.99 10.86
CA VAL A 34 -12.86 12.41 10.58
C VAL A 34 -11.93 11.61 11.49
N VAL A 35 -10.81 11.15 10.95
CA VAL A 35 -9.84 10.36 11.73
C VAL A 35 -8.66 11.24 12.07
N THR A 36 -8.38 11.40 13.35
CA THR A 36 -7.16 12.08 13.83
C THR A 36 -5.94 11.20 13.66
N ARG A 37 -4.76 11.81 13.60
CA ARG A 37 -3.50 11.06 13.60
C ARG A 37 -3.35 10.18 14.84
N ASP A 38 -3.84 10.64 16.00
CA ASP A 38 -3.74 9.92 17.26
C ASP A 38 -4.66 8.70 17.29
N GLU A 39 -5.91 8.82 16.82
CA GLU A 39 -6.82 7.67 16.65
C GLU A 39 -6.25 6.64 15.69
N LEU A 40 -5.70 7.08 14.56
CA LEU A 40 -5.06 6.18 13.61
C LEU A 40 -3.90 5.41 14.25
N ASN A 41 -3.06 6.09 15.04
CA ASN A 41 -1.94 5.46 15.73
C ASN A 41 -2.45 4.50 16.82
N ALA A 42 -3.52 4.87 17.54
CA ALA A 42 -4.15 4.01 18.52
C ALA A 42 -4.66 2.72 17.88
N TRP A 43 -5.41 2.78 16.77
CA TRP A 43 -5.86 1.59 16.03
C TRP A 43 -4.74 0.78 15.39
N GLN A 44 -3.58 1.39 15.13
CA GLN A 44 -2.39 0.67 14.68
C GLN A 44 -1.71 -0.10 15.81
N ALA A 45 -1.73 0.44 17.03
CA ALA A 45 -1.16 -0.18 18.21
C ALA A 45 -2.08 -1.23 18.83
N ASP A 46 -3.37 -0.90 18.96
CA ASP A 46 -4.43 -1.72 19.53
C ASP A 46 -5.63 -1.69 18.57
N ALA A 47 -5.68 -2.71 17.70
CA ALA A 47 -6.66 -2.76 16.63
C ALA A 47 -8.02 -3.23 17.18
N PRO A 48 -9.11 -2.46 16.99
CA PRO A 48 -10.43 -2.90 17.40
C PRO A 48 -10.87 -4.14 16.60
N GLU A 49 -11.82 -4.90 17.14
CA GLU A 49 -12.26 -6.19 16.59
C GLU A 49 -12.67 -6.09 15.11
N TRP A 50 -13.46 -5.08 14.73
CA TRP A 50 -13.86 -4.87 13.34
C TRP A 50 -12.66 -4.71 12.39
N LEU A 51 -11.58 -4.06 12.85
CA LEU A 51 -10.38 -3.84 12.05
C LEU A 51 -9.56 -5.13 11.92
N VAL A 52 -9.51 -5.93 12.99
CA VAL A 52 -8.87 -7.26 12.98
C VAL A 52 -9.60 -8.18 12.01
N THR A 53 -10.93 -8.24 12.08
CA THR A 53 -11.76 -9.07 11.19
C THR A 53 -11.59 -8.66 9.73
N LEU A 54 -11.65 -7.36 9.41
CA LEU A 54 -11.43 -6.89 8.03
C LEU A 54 -10.04 -7.23 7.51
N ARG A 55 -8.99 -7.16 8.34
CA ARG A 55 -7.62 -7.54 7.93
C ARG A 55 -7.46 -9.04 7.73
N LYS A 56 -8.23 -9.85 8.45
CA LYS A 56 -8.18 -11.32 8.36
C LYS A 56 -8.98 -11.85 7.18
N GLU A 57 -10.20 -11.36 7.01
CA GLU A 57 -11.20 -11.95 6.10
C GLU A 57 -11.46 -11.08 4.86
N GLY A 58 -11.18 -9.78 4.95
CA GLY A 58 -11.49 -8.81 3.91
C GLY A 58 -12.95 -8.35 3.99
N PRO A 59 -13.47 -7.72 2.93
CA PRO A 59 -12.86 -7.55 1.62
C PRO A 59 -11.58 -6.69 1.65
N HIS A 60 -10.52 -7.18 1.01
CA HIS A 60 -9.19 -6.56 0.96
C HIS A 60 -9.11 -5.54 -0.18
N PRO A 61 -8.51 -4.36 0.02
CA PRO A 61 -8.30 -3.40 -1.06
C PRO A 61 -7.31 -3.96 -2.10
N LYS A 62 -7.37 -3.44 -3.33
CA LYS A 62 -6.55 -3.88 -4.48
C LYS A 62 -5.06 -4.03 -4.16
N ASP A 63 -4.51 -3.09 -3.40
CA ASP A 63 -3.10 -3.10 -3.00
C ASP A 63 -2.75 -4.37 -2.19
N VAL A 64 -3.63 -4.75 -1.26
CA VAL A 64 -3.49 -5.94 -0.42
C VAL A 64 -3.76 -7.22 -1.22
N VAL A 65 -4.76 -7.20 -2.09
CA VAL A 65 -5.06 -8.33 -3.00
C VAL A 65 -3.86 -8.64 -3.90
N ALA A 66 -3.31 -7.62 -4.57
CA ALA A 66 -2.15 -7.78 -5.44
C ALA A 66 -0.93 -8.31 -4.67
N ALA A 67 -0.70 -7.81 -3.45
CA ALA A 67 0.36 -8.29 -2.57
C ALA A 67 0.17 -9.77 -2.18
N LYS A 68 -1.04 -10.17 -1.78
CA LYS A 68 -1.37 -11.56 -1.41
C LYS A 68 -1.24 -12.51 -2.61
N LEU A 69 -1.65 -12.07 -3.80
CA LEU A 69 -1.52 -12.83 -5.04
C LEU A 69 -0.10 -12.81 -5.62
N GLY A 70 0.80 -11.96 -5.13
CA GLY A 70 2.17 -11.87 -5.65
C GLY A 70 2.25 -11.30 -7.07
N VAL A 71 1.35 -10.38 -7.42
CA VAL A 71 1.30 -9.69 -8.72
C VAL A 71 1.35 -8.17 -8.53
N SER A 72 1.54 -7.43 -9.62
CA SER A 72 1.38 -5.97 -9.59
C SER A 72 -0.11 -5.58 -9.65
N ILE A 73 -0.47 -4.38 -9.19
CA ILE A 73 -1.85 -3.87 -9.33
C ILE A 73 -2.27 -3.81 -10.81
N ALA A 74 -1.33 -3.47 -11.70
CA ALA A 74 -1.59 -3.47 -13.14
C ALA A 74 -1.80 -4.89 -13.69
N GLY A 75 -1.06 -5.88 -13.18
CA GLY A 75 -1.26 -7.29 -13.52
C GLY A 75 -2.60 -7.82 -13.02
N LEU A 76 -2.99 -7.42 -11.81
CA LEU A 76 -4.31 -7.74 -11.26
C LEU A 76 -5.45 -7.22 -12.17
N ALA A 77 -5.33 -5.97 -12.64
CA ALA A 77 -6.30 -5.38 -13.55
C ALA A 77 -6.33 -6.09 -14.92
N ARG A 78 -5.19 -6.53 -15.46
CA ARG A 78 -5.14 -7.34 -16.70
C ARG A 78 -5.77 -8.72 -16.53
N GLY A 79 -5.70 -9.28 -15.33
CA GLY A 79 -6.42 -10.49 -14.96
C GLY A 79 -7.94 -10.31 -14.78
N GLY A 80 -8.48 -9.12 -15.05
CA GLY A 80 -9.91 -8.83 -14.91
C GLY A 80 -10.37 -8.60 -13.48
N VAL A 81 -9.45 -8.49 -12.51
CA VAL A 81 -9.79 -8.22 -11.11
C VAL A 81 -9.66 -6.73 -10.83
N ASP A 82 -10.81 -6.09 -10.70
CA ASP A 82 -10.97 -4.64 -10.54
C ASP A 82 -11.60 -4.23 -9.20
N GLY A 83 -11.88 -5.20 -8.33
CA GLY A 83 -12.54 -5.00 -7.04
C GLY A 83 -11.68 -5.34 -5.82
N ALA A 84 -12.29 -5.17 -4.65
CA ALA A 84 -11.80 -5.75 -3.41
C ALA A 84 -12.15 -7.24 -3.37
N LEU A 85 -11.25 -8.08 -2.86
CA LEU A 85 -11.49 -9.52 -2.74
C LEU A 85 -11.41 -9.96 -1.28
N THR A 86 -12.27 -10.88 -0.87
CA THR A 86 -12.19 -11.56 0.42
C THR A 86 -11.01 -12.55 0.44
N THR A 87 -10.59 -12.96 1.62
CA THR A 87 -9.56 -14.01 1.77
C THR A 87 -9.96 -15.30 1.08
N ALA A 88 -11.23 -15.72 1.18
CA ALA A 88 -11.73 -16.92 0.51
C ALA A 88 -11.62 -16.84 -1.01
N GLN A 89 -11.94 -15.69 -1.62
CA GLN A 89 -11.79 -15.49 -3.06
C GLN A 89 -10.32 -15.49 -3.49
N ILE A 90 -9.43 -14.91 -2.68
CA ILE A 90 -7.98 -14.94 -2.93
C ILE A 90 -7.46 -16.37 -2.85
N GLU A 91 -7.86 -17.14 -1.84
CA GLU A 91 -7.49 -18.55 -1.68
C GLU A 91 -7.98 -19.40 -2.85
N ALA A 92 -9.20 -19.15 -3.35
CA ALA A 92 -9.73 -19.81 -4.54
C ALA A 92 -8.84 -19.55 -5.77
N LEU A 93 -8.47 -18.29 -6.03
CA LEU A 93 -7.55 -17.94 -7.13
C LEU A 93 -6.16 -18.58 -6.98
N LEU A 94 -5.66 -18.64 -5.74
CA LEU A 94 -4.38 -19.29 -5.43
C LEU A 94 -4.42 -20.81 -5.65
N ALA A 95 -5.57 -21.44 -5.43
CA ALA A 95 -5.77 -22.87 -5.65
C ALA A 95 -5.97 -23.19 -7.14
N GLU A 96 -6.79 -22.39 -7.84
CA GLU A 96 -7.06 -22.56 -9.27
C GLU A 96 -5.84 -22.28 -10.14
N GLN A 97 -4.99 -21.32 -9.73
CA GLN A 97 -3.81 -20.88 -10.46
C GLN A 97 -4.09 -20.62 -11.96
N PRO A 98 -5.01 -19.71 -12.30
CA PRO A 98 -5.33 -19.42 -13.69
C PRO A 98 -4.10 -18.89 -14.44
N ASP A 99 -4.05 -19.11 -15.76
CA ASP A 99 -2.89 -18.80 -16.60
C ASP A 99 -2.41 -17.35 -16.45
N TRP A 100 -3.33 -16.39 -16.35
CA TRP A 100 -2.99 -14.98 -16.17
C TRP A 100 -2.23 -14.75 -14.85
N LEU A 101 -2.61 -15.45 -13.77
CA LEU A 101 -1.97 -15.29 -12.46
C LEU A 101 -0.54 -15.83 -12.48
N VAL A 102 -0.34 -16.97 -13.13
CA VAL A 102 0.99 -17.57 -13.33
C VAL A 102 1.88 -16.64 -14.16
N ALA A 103 1.36 -16.15 -15.29
CA ALA A 103 2.08 -15.23 -16.17
C ALA A 103 2.46 -13.92 -15.46
N GLU A 104 1.54 -13.32 -14.70
CA GLU A 104 1.78 -12.06 -14.00
C GLU A 104 2.77 -12.20 -12.83
N ARG A 105 2.78 -13.34 -12.14
CA ARG A 105 3.80 -13.66 -11.13
C ARG A 105 5.19 -13.75 -11.74
N ALA A 106 5.31 -14.48 -12.87
CA ALA A 106 6.58 -14.59 -13.59
C ALA A 106 7.08 -13.23 -14.08
N ASN A 107 6.16 -12.41 -14.62
CA ASN A 107 6.45 -11.05 -15.05
C ASN A 107 6.96 -10.18 -13.89
N LEU A 108 6.28 -10.20 -12.74
CA LEU A 108 6.70 -9.43 -11.57
C LEU A 108 8.12 -9.82 -11.10
N VAL A 109 8.45 -11.11 -11.12
CA VAL A 109 9.81 -11.59 -10.79
C VAL A 109 10.84 -11.07 -11.79
N ALA A 110 10.54 -11.12 -13.09
CA ALA A 110 11.43 -10.63 -14.14
C ALA A 110 11.69 -9.12 -14.00
N VAL A 111 10.63 -8.33 -13.80
CA VAL A 111 10.72 -6.88 -13.60
C VAL A 111 11.56 -6.55 -12.37
N ARG A 112 11.34 -7.22 -11.23
CA ARG A 112 12.14 -6.98 -10.01
C ARG A 112 13.62 -7.29 -10.18
N LYS A 113 13.96 -8.35 -10.93
CA LYS A 113 15.36 -8.67 -11.26
C LYS A 113 15.98 -7.57 -12.11
N GLU A 114 15.24 -7.07 -13.09
CA GLU A 114 15.70 -5.99 -13.96
C GLU A 114 15.87 -4.66 -13.21
N GLU A 115 14.90 -4.28 -12.37
CA GLU A 115 14.99 -3.10 -11.52
C GLU A 115 16.21 -3.14 -10.59
N LYS A 116 16.51 -4.33 -10.02
CA LYS A 116 17.71 -4.55 -9.21
C LYS A 116 18.98 -4.31 -10.03
N ARG A 117 19.08 -4.91 -11.22
CA ARG A 117 20.22 -4.73 -12.14
C ARG A 117 20.44 -3.26 -12.51
N ILE A 118 19.36 -2.55 -12.86
CA ILE A 118 19.41 -1.12 -13.19
C ILE A 118 19.87 -0.31 -11.96
N ARG A 119 19.36 -0.62 -10.77
CA ARG A 119 19.74 0.08 -9.54
C ARG A 119 21.22 -0.10 -9.21
N GLU A 120 21.75 -1.32 -9.34
CA GLU A 120 23.17 -1.63 -9.15
C GLU A 120 24.05 -0.90 -10.16
N GLN A 121 23.68 -0.91 -11.44
CA GLN A 121 24.39 -0.15 -12.48
C GLN A 121 24.38 1.36 -12.22
N GLN A 122 23.23 1.89 -11.78
CA GLN A 122 23.13 3.30 -11.41
C GLN A 122 23.96 3.63 -10.17
N ALA A 123 24.04 2.73 -9.20
CA ALA A 123 24.89 2.91 -8.01
C ALA A 123 26.37 2.91 -8.40
N ALA A 124 26.83 1.94 -9.19
CA ALA A 124 28.20 1.88 -9.68
C ALA A 124 28.59 3.12 -10.52
N LYS A 125 27.70 3.57 -11.41
CA LYS A 125 27.90 4.82 -12.17
C LYS A 125 27.97 6.05 -11.26
N ARG A 126 27.15 6.10 -10.20
CA ARG A 126 27.19 7.20 -9.22
C ARG A 126 28.46 7.19 -8.38
N GLU A 127 29.02 6.03 -8.08
CA GLU A 127 30.28 5.89 -7.36
C GLU A 127 31.48 6.26 -8.24
N GLN A 128 31.47 5.83 -9.51
CA GLN A 128 32.52 6.18 -10.49
C GLN A 128 32.48 7.65 -10.90
N SER A 129 31.30 8.23 -11.05
CA SER A 129 31.19 9.67 -11.20
C SER A 129 31.48 10.29 -9.84
N ASN A 130 32.52 11.11 -9.68
CA ASN A 130 32.77 11.89 -8.46
C ASN A 130 31.68 12.98 -8.21
N ARG A 131 30.43 12.72 -8.65
CA ARG A 131 29.24 13.54 -8.46
C ARG A 131 28.89 13.51 -6.98
N ARG A 132 29.20 14.63 -6.33
CA ARG A 132 28.66 15.01 -5.03
C ARG A 132 27.16 14.67 -4.98
N PRO A 133 26.67 13.99 -3.93
CA PRO A 133 25.25 13.69 -3.83
C PRO A 133 24.46 14.99 -3.97
N ARG A 134 23.48 15.02 -4.87
CA ARG A 134 22.50 16.12 -4.91
C ARG A 134 21.66 16.00 -3.65
N ASN A 135 22.12 16.64 -2.57
CA ASN A 135 21.24 17.02 -1.48
C ASN A 135 20.22 17.98 -2.08
N ALA A 136 19.05 17.45 -2.46
CA ALA A 136 17.86 18.25 -2.59
C ALA A 136 17.44 18.67 -1.16
N GLY A 137 18.21 19.58 -0.56
CA GLY A 137 17.75 20.31 0.60
C GLY A 137 16.48 21.09 0.24
N PRO A 138 15.57 21.33 1.18
CA PRO A 138 14.38 22.13 0.91
C PRO A 138 14.81 23.51 0.38
N PHE A 139 14.26 23.89 -0.76
CA PHE A 139 14.45 25.22 -1.37
C PHE A 139 14.07 26.29 -0.34
N LYS A 140 15.04 27.12 0.06
CA LYS A 140 14.77 28.33 0.84
C LYS A 140 14.70 29.51 -0.14
N PRO A 141 13.52 30.09 -0.40
CA PRO A 141 13.45 31.34 -1.15
C PRO A 141 14.14 32.44 -0.35
N SER A 142 14.91 33.29 -1.04
CA SER A 142 15.48 34.52 -0.50
C SER A 142 14.37 35.53 -0.18
N GLU A 143 14.50 36.25 0.94
CA GLU A 143 13.64 37.39 1.33
C GLU A 143 13.64 38.52 0.28
#